data_AF-A0A8H4ESY8-F1
#
_entry.id   AF-A0A8H4ESY8-F1
#
_cell.length_a   1.000
_cell.length_b   1.000
_cell.length_c   1.000
_cell.angle_alpha   90.00
_cell.angle_beta   90.00
_cell.angle_gamma   90.00
#
_symmetry.space_group_name_H-M   'P 1'
#
loop_
_entity.id
_entity.type
_entity.pdbx_description
1 polymer ?
#
loop_
_entity_poly.entity_id
_entity_poly.type
_entity_poly.pdbx_seq_one_letter_code
_entity_poly.pdbx_strand_id
1 'polypeptide(L)'
;MKFKSYLSGENSWLFCIITTLFLMIITCPILQLVKIIIFNKAGLQLSWINYVYLIFSIILIAAVSCIACTLLRDNPSDIVVVIIMYNTYFIIMSLYTTVTYKEIDIPLRCPENYNYTSPLVKIACQIRSANLIFMWITGVILASPIFCLC
;
A
#
# COMPACT_ATOMS: atom_id res chain seq x y z
N MET A 1 24.65 -5.67 16.33
CA MET A 1 24.31 -6.02 17.74
C MET A 1 22.99 -5.40 18.22
N LYS A 2 22.54 -4.25 17.68
CA LYS A 2 21.26 -3.58 18.05
C LYS A 2 19.98 -4.39 17.76
N PHE A 3 19.94 -5.21 16.70
CA PHE A 3 18.71 -5.99 16.39
C PHE A 3 18.36 -7.03 17.47
N LYS A 4 19.37 -7.52 18.22
CA LYS A 4 19.19 -8.52 19.28
C LYS A 4 18.63 -7.90 20.58
N SER A 5 18.88 -6.61 20.83
CA SER A 5 18.28 -5.88 21.97
C SER A 5 16.84 -5.41 21.69
N TYR A 6 16.42 -5.36 20.42
CA TYR A 6 15.02 -5.06 20.07
C TYR A 6 14.07 -6.26 20.32
N LEU A 7 14.59 -7.49 20.29
CA LEU A 7 13.85 -8.73 20.55
C LEU A 7 13.80 -9.09 22.05
N SER A 8 14.54 -8.40 22.92
CA SER A 8 14.50 -8.62 24.37
C SER A 8 13.39 -7.81 25.03
N GLY A 9 12.15 -8.27 24.91
CA GLY A 9 11.04 -8.01 25.86
C GLY A 9 10.45 -6.59 26.01
N GLU A 10 11.20 -5.51 25.78
CA GLU A 10 10.75 -4.13 26.09
C GLU A 10 9.99 -3.42 24.95
N ASN A 11 9.89 -4.04 23.76
CA ASN A 11 9.39 -3.39 22.54
C ASN A 11 8.26 -4.16 21.82
N SER A 12 7.29 -4.70 22.56
CA SER A 12 6.15 -5.46 22.00
C SER A 12 5.39 -4.69 20.90
N TRP A 13 5.25 -3.38 21.03
CA TRP A 13 4.57 -2.51 20.06
C TRP A 13 5.29 -2.41 18.71
N LEU A 14 6.63 -2.40 18.69
CA LEU A 14 7.43 -2.38 17.46
C LEU A 14 7.28 -3.67 16.66
N PHE A 15 7.24 -4.81 17.35
CA PHE A 15 6.99 -6.10 16.71
C PHE A 15 5.61 -6.15 16.04
N CYS A 16 4.59 -5.59 16.70
CA CYS A 16 3.26 -5.42 16.10
C CYS A 16 3.31 -4.54 14.85
N ILE A 17 3.95 -3.37 14.91
CA ILE A 17 4.06 -2.44 13.76
C ILE A 17 4.76 -3.11 12.57
N ILE A 18 5.88 -3.79 12.80
CA ILE A 18 6.64 -4.46 11.72
C ILE A 18 5.81 -5.59 11.09
N THR A 19 5.14 -6.39 11.92
CA THR A 19 4.31 -7.50 11.45
C THR A 19 3.10 -6.98 10.66
N THR A 20 2.41 -5.95 11.17
CA THR A 20 1.31 -5.29 10.45
C THR A 20 1.78 -4.71 9.14
N LEU A 21 2.95 -4.05 9.11
CA LEU A 21 3.52 -3.48 7.89
C LEU A 21 3.77 -4.56 6.84
N PHE A 22 4.34 -5.71 7.23
CA PHE A 22 4.60 -6.81 6.32
C PHE A 22 3.30 -7.38 5.71
N LEU A 23 2.27 -7.58 6.53
CA LEU A 23 0.96 -8.03 6.05
C LEU A 23 0.32 -7.03 5.06
N MET A 24 0.41 -5.74 5.36
CA MET A 24 -0.16 -4.67 4.53
C MET A 24 0.57 -4.55 3.18
N ILE A 25 1.89 -4.60 3.19
CA ILE A 25 2.73 -4.55 1.98
C ILE A 25 2.41 -5.71 1.02
N ILE A 26 2.05 -6.89 1.52
CA ILE A 26 1.60 -8.03 0.70
C ILE A 26 0.14 -7.85 0.25
N THR A 27 -0.71 -7.32 1.12
CA THR A 27 -2.15 -7.18 0.83
C THR A 27 -2.42 -6.15 -0.27
N CYS A 28 -1.69 -5.03 -0.31
CA CYS A 28 -1.83 -4.00 -1.34
C CYS A 28 -1.73 -4.51 -2.80
N PRO A 29 -0.65 -5.20 -3.22
CA PRO A 29 -0.56 -5.71 -4.58
C PRO A 29 -1.60 -6.79 -4.89
N ILE A 30 -2.00 -7.61 -3.91
CA ILE A 30 -3.08 -8.59 -4.08
C ILE A 30 -4.40 -7.87 -4.36
N LEU A 31 -4.78 -6.89 -3.55
CA LEU A 31 -5.99 -6.09 -3.76
C LEU A 31 -5.97 -5.37 -5.10
N GLN A 32 -4.82 -4.83 -5.50
CA GLN A 32 -4.68 -4.16 -6.79
C GLN A 32 -4.81 -5.14 -7.98
N LEU A 33 -4.25 -6.35 -7.87
CA LEU A 33 -4.44 -7.40 -8.88
C LEU A 33 -5.92 -7.80 -8.98
N VAL A 34 -6.58 -8.02 -7.84
CA VAL A 34 -8.00 -8.36 -7.79
C VAL A 34 -8.85 -7.24 -8.39
N LYS A 35 -8.53 -5.97 -8.10
CA LYS A 35 -9.16 -4.80 -8.71
C LYS A 35 -9.06 -4.86 -10.23
N ILE A 36 -7.86 -5.05 -10.78
CA ILE A 36 -7.61 -5.12 -12.23
C ILE A 36 -8.44 -6.24 -12.88
N ILE A 37 -8.46 -7.43 -12.27
CA ILE A 37 -9.22 -8.58 -12.78
C ILE A 37 -10.72 -8.27 -12.82
N ILE A 38 -11.26 -7.68 -11.75
CA ILE A 38 -12.70 -7.41 -11.65
C ILE A 38 -13.14 -6.25 -12.54
N PHE A 39 -12.32 -5.20 -12.66
CA PHE A 39 -12.60 -4.10 -13.59
C PHE A 39 -12.64 -4.60 -15.04
N ASN A 40 -11.69 -5.44 -15.45
CA ASN A 40 -11.71 -6.06 -16.77
C ASN A 40 -12.96 -6.91 -16.99
N LYS A 41 -13.34 -7.74 -16.02
CA LYS A 41 -14.57 -8.57 -16.11
C LYS A 41 -15.84 -7.72 -16.16
N ALA A 42 -15.85 -6.57 -15.50
CA ALA A 42 -16.97 -5.65 -15.46
C ALA A 42 -17.05 -4.72 -16.69
N GLY A 43 -16.07 -4.78 -17.61
CA GLY A 43 -15.97 -3.86 -18.75
C GLY A 43 -15.68 -2.41 -18.34
N LEU A 44 -15.11 -2.20 -17.14
CA LEU A 44 -14.75 -0.88 -16.64
C LEU A 44 -13.38 -0.45 -17.18
N GLN A 45 -13.22 0.84 -17.46
CA GLN A 45 -11.96 1.38 -17.93
C GLN A 45 -10.89 1.33 -16.83
N LEU A 46 -9.70 0.84 -17.19
CA LEU A 46 -8.52 0.86 -16.34
C LEU A 46 -7.55 1.92 -16.83
N SER A 47 -7.15 2.81 -15.93
CA SER A 47 -6.09 3.78 -16.21
C SER A 47 -4.70 3.14 -16.06
N TRP A 48 -3.72 3.64 -16.82
CA TRP A 48 -2.32 3.18 -16.77
C TRP A 48 -1.71 3.22 -15.36
N ILE A 49 -2.14 4.17 -14.52
CA ILE A 49 -1.68 4.33 -13.13
C ILE A 49 -1.93 3.07 -12.28
N ASN A 50 -2.92 2.24 -12.63
CA ASN A 50 -3.18 0.99 -11.93
C ASN A 50 -2.02 0.00 -12.03
N TYR A 51 -1.38 -0.06 -13.19
CA TYR A 51 -0.24 -0.94 -13.43
C TYR A 51 1.03 -0.36 -12.81
N VAL A 52 1.21 0.96 -12.87
CA VAL A 52 2.31 1.65 -12.20
C VAL A 52 2.26 1.42 -10.68
N TYR A 53 1.09 1.58 -10.07
CA TYR A 53 0.92 1.32 -8.64
C TYR A 53 1.19 -0.15 -8.27
N LEU A 54 0.75 -1.10 -9.11
CA LEU A 54 1.03 -2.52 -8.91
C LEU A 54 2.53 -2.84 -8.96
N ILE A 55 3.23 -2.36 -10.00
CA ILE A 55 4.67 -2.55 -10.16
C ILE A 55 5.41 -1.93 -8.98
N PHE A 56 5.04 -0.72 -8.58
CA PHE A 56 5.66 -0.05 -7.44
C PHE A 56 5.43 -0.82 -6.13
N SER A 57 4.23 -1.37 -5.92
CA SER A 57 3.92 -2.19 -4.73
C SER A 57 4.78 -3.46 -4.67
N ILE A 58 5.08 -4.08 -5.82
CA ILE A 58 5.99 -5.23 -5.90
C ILE A 58 7.44 -4.81 -5.60
N ILE A 59 7.90 -3.68 -6.15
CA ILE A 59 9.23 -3.13 -5.86
C ILE A 59 9.37 -2.84 -4.35
N LEU A 60 8.32 -2.31 -3.72
CA LEU A 60 8.30 -2.03 -2.30
C LEU A 60 8.45 -3.30 -1.45
N ILE A 61 7.80 -4.41 -1.82
CA ILE A 61 8.01 -5.73 -1.18
C ILE A 61 9.49 -6.12 -1.23
N ALA A 62 10.08 -6.07 -2.42
CA ALA A 62 11.47 -6.49 -2.64
C ALA A 62 12.45 -5.62 -1.85
N ALA A 63 12.24 -4.30 -1.86
CA ALA A 63 13.08 -3.36 -1.15
C ALA A 63 12.98 -3.51 0.37
N VAL A 64 11.78 -3.63 0.94
CA VAL A 64 11.63 -3.84 2.39
C VAL A 64 12.22 -5.18 2.82
N SER A 65 12.09 -6.22 1.99
CA SER A 65 12.72 -7.52 2.24
C SER A 65 14.25 -7.43 2.20
N CYS A 66 14.83 -6.70 1.24
CA CYS A 66 16.26 -6.43 1.18
C CYS A 66 16.74 -5.59 2.36
N ILE A 67 16.02 -4.54 2.74
CA ILE A 67 16.36 -3.66 3.86
C ILE A 67 16.31 -4.44 5.19
N ALA A 68 15.34 -5.35 5.37
CA ALA A 68 15.32 -6.25 6.52
C ALA A 68 16.60 -7.12 6.59
N CYS A 69 17.15 -7.52 5.45
CA CYS A 69 18.42 -8.24 5.37
C CYS A 69 19.66 -7.34 5.58
N THR A 70 19.61 -6.06 5.15
CA THR A 70 20.76 -5.13 5.21
C THR A 70 20.81 -4.26 6.48
N LEU A 71 19.72 -4.09 7.24
CA LEU A 71 19.67 -3.40 8.54
C LEU A 71 20.60 -4.02 9.61
N LEU A 72 21.28 -5.12 9.30
CA LEU A 72 22.40 -5.67 10.07
C LEU A 72 23.74 -4.94 9.82
N ARG A 73 23.80 -4.06 8.81
CA ARG A 73 25.01 -3.40 8.30
C ARG A 73 24.82 -1.88 8.35
N ASP A 74 25.04 -1.27 9.52
CA ASP A 74 24.94 0.19 9.78
C ASP A 74 25.60 1.03 8.65
N ASN A 75 24.83 1.46 7.64
CA ASN A 75 25.32 2.19 6.47
C ASN A 75 24.44 3.42 6.15
N PRO A 76 25.00 4.65 6.15
CA PRO A 76 24.23 5.88 5.92
C PRO A 76 23.65 6.02 4.50
N SER A 77 24.11 5.25 3.49
CA SER A 77 23.45 5.28 2.17
C SER A 77 22.03 4.71 2.21
N ASP A 78 21.75 3.81 3.15
CA ASP A 78 20.50 3.05 3.19
C ASP A 78 19.35 3.95 3.66
N ILE A 79 19.62 4.93 4.53
CA ILE A 79 18.60 5.90 4.98
C ILE A 79 18.14 6.82 3.84
N VAL A 80 19.04 7.19 2.92
CA VAL A 80 18.70 8.03 1.75
C VAL A 80 17.77 7.27 0.81
N VAL A 81 18.04 5.98 0.56
CA VAL A 81 17.18 5.12 -0.26
C VAL A 81 15.79 4.98 0.35
N VAL A 82 15.70 4.76 1.66
CA VAL A 82 14.42 4.69 2.38
C VAL A 82 13.61 5.98 2.24
N ILE A 83 14.26 7.14 2.41
CA ILE A 83 13.61 8.45 2.26
C ILE A 83 13.09 8.65 0.83
N ILE A 84 13.88 8.34 -0.19
CA ILE A 84 13.48 8.47 -1.61
C ILE A 84 12.28 7.56 -1.90
N MET A 85 12.35 6.30 -1.47
CA MET A 85 11.27 5.33 -1.66
C MET A 85 9.97 5.77 -0.99
N TYR A 86 10.05 6.27 0.24
CA TYR A 86 8.91 6.80 0.98
C TYR A 86 8.25 7.97 0.26
N ASN A 87 9.03 8.97 -0.14
CA ASN A 87 8.51 10.14 -0.86
C ASN A 87 7.88 9.74 -2.20
N THR A 88 8.53 8.83 -2.93
CA THR A 88 8.01 8.30 -4.20
C THR A 88 6.68 7.57 -3.99
N TYR A 89 6.55 6.77 -2.92
CA TYR A 89 5.30 6.10 -2.58
C TYR A 89 4.15 7.10 -2.35
N PHE A 90 4.40 8.16 -1.58
CA PHE A 90 3.39 9.19 -1.31
C PHE A 90 2.94 9.93 -2.58
N ILE A 91 3.86 10.23 -3.50
CA ILE A 91 3.53 10.83 -4.80
C ILE A 91 2.63 9.87 -5.60
N ILE A 92 3.01 8.59 -5.70
CA ILE A 92 2.23 7.59 -6.43
C ILE A 92 0.85 7.41 -5.81
N MET A 93 0.74 7.34 -4.48
CA MET A 93 -0.55 7.25 -3.77
C MET A 93 -1.48 8.43 -4.09
N SER A 94 -0.93 9.65 -4.10
CA SER A 94 -1.71 10.87 -4.35
C SER A 94 -2.23 10.92 -5.78
N LEU A 95 -1.36 10.59 -6.75
CA LEU A 95 -1.74 10.49 -8.17
C LEU A 95 -2.77 9.37 -8.38
N TYR A 96 -2.52 8.19 -7.82
CA TYR A 96 -3.42 7.05 -7.89
C TYR A 96 -4.79 7.38 -7.32
N THR A 97 -4.86 8.06 -6.16
CA THR A 97 -6.13 8.46 -5.54
C THR A 97 -6.92 9.40 -6.44
N THR A 98 -6.24 10.41 -7.03
CA THR A 98 -6.88 11.41 -7.89
C THR A 98 -7.47 10.80 -9.16
N VAL A 99 -6.75 9.85 -9.77
CA VAL A 99 -7.23 9.13 -10.95
C VAL A 99 -8.33 8.13 -10.58
N THR A 100 -8.11 7.32 -9.54
CA THR A 100 -9.04 6.26 -9.09
C THR A 100 -10.40 6.81 -8.66
N TYR A 101 -10.42 8.01 -8.07
CA TYR A 101 -11.67 8.68 -7.71
C TYR A 101 -12.58 8.90 -8.94
N LYS A 102 -11.99 9.13 -10.12
CA LYS A 102 -12.68 9.41 -11.37
C LYS A 102 -12.94 8.17 -12.25
N GLU A 103 -12.49 6.98 -11.86
CA GLU A 103 -12.59 5.77 -12.70
C GLU A 103 -14.02 5.25 -12.85
N ILE A 104 -14.86 5.44 -11.84
CA ILE A 104 -16.28 5.10 -11.88
C ILE A 104 -17.07 6.21 -11.20
N ASP A 105 -18.21 6.56 -11.78
CA ASP A 105 -19.14 7.58 -11.27
C ASP A 105 -19.99 7.04 -10.11
N ILE A 106 -19.33 6.38 -9.14
CA ILE A 106 -19.95 5.80 -7.96
C ILE A 106 -19.26 6.39 -6.73
N PRO A 107 -19.99 6.79 -5.68
CA PRO A 107 -19.39 7.28 -4.44
C PRO A 107 -18.40 6.28 -3.84
N LEU A 108 -17.32 6.77 -3.24
CA LEU A 108 -16.23 5.95 -2.68
C LEU A 108 -16.71 4.99 -1.56
N ARG A 109 -17.83 5.26 -0.90
CA ARG A 109 -18.37 4.36 0.14
C ARG A 109 -19.24 3.22 -0.41
N CYS A 110 -19.47 3.17 -1.72
CA CYS A 110 -20.28 2.15 -2.37
C CYS A 110 -21.62 1.92 -1.65
N PRO A 111 -22.49 2.94 -1.56
CA PRO A 111 -23.68 2.84 -0.74
C PRO A 111 -24.67 1.81 -1.31
N GLU A 112 -25.42 1.18 -0.41
CA GLU A 112 -26.35 0.08 -0.74
C GLU A 112 -27.53 0.54 -1.62
N ASN A 113 -27.91 1.82 -1.52
CA ASN A 113 -29.01 2.42 -2.28
C ASN A 113 -28.58 2.98 -3.64
N TYR A 114 -27.33 2.79 -4.06
CA TYR A 114 -26.88 3.21 -5.39
C TYR A 114 -27.42 2.26 -6.48
N ASN A 115 -27.80 2.82 -7.63
CA ASN A 115 -28.31 2.02 -8.74
C ASN A 115 -27.15 1.39 -9.55
N TYR A 116 -26.61 0.28 -9.04
CA TYR A 116 -25.56 -0.47 -9.73
C TYR A 116 -26.11 -1.17 -10.98
N THR A 117 -25.42 -1.02 -12.11
CA THR A 117 -25.78 -1.69 -13.36
C THR A 117 -25.67 -3.22 -13.27
N SER A 118 -24.79 -3.73 -12.41
CA SER A 118 -24.71 -5.15 -12.10
C SER A 118 -24.09 -5.40 -10.72
N PRO A 119 -24.27 -6.60 -10.13
CA PRO A 119 -23.59 -6.98 -8.90
C PRO A 119 -22.07 -6.90 -9.01
N LEU A 120 -21.53 -7.14 -10.21
CA LEU A 120 -20.08 -7.09 -10.46
C LEU A 120 -19.55 -5.65 -10.36
N VAL A 121 -20.32 -4.64 -10.79
CA VAL A 121 -19.96 -3.23 -10.61
C VAL A 121 -19.96 -2.82 -9.13
N LYS A 122 -20.90 -3.36 -8.34
CA LYS A 122 -20.89 -3.15 -6.89
C LYS A 122 -19.61 -3.70 -6.24
N ILE A 123 -19.22 -4.92 -6.59
CA ILE A 123 -17.98 -5.54 -6.13
C ILE A 123 -16.76 -4.72 -6.59
N ALA A 124 -16.75 -4.25 -7.85
CA ALA A 124 -15.69 -3.40 -8.37
C ALA A 124 -15.53 -2.11 -7.55
N CYS A 125 -16.65 -1.47 -7.18
CA CYS A 125 -16.65 -0.31 -6.29
C CYS A 125 -16.03 -0.65 -4.93
N GLN A 126 -16.49 -1.74 -4.29
CA GLN A 126 -16.01 -2.12 -2.96
C GLN A 126 -14.50 -2.40 -2.96
N ILE A 127 -14.00 -3.07 -3.98
CA ILE A 127 -12.58 -3.42 -4.12
C ILE A 127 -11.74 -2.18 -4.42
N ARG A 128 -12.22 -1.27 -5.27
CA ARG A 128 -11.59 0.04 -5.48
C ARG A 128 -11.40 0.77 -4.15
N SER A 129 -12.44 0.77 -3.33
CA SER A 129 -12.48 1.50 -2.06
C SER A 129 -11.59 0.84 -1.00
N ALA A 130 -11.65 -0.49 -0.89
CA ALA A 130 -10.74 -1.26 -0.05
C ALA A 130 -9.28 -1.03 -0.46
N ASN A 131 -8.96 -1.09 -1.75
CA ASN A 131 -7.61 -0.85 -2.23
C ASN A 131 -7.09 0.54 -1.85
N LEU A 132 -7.90 1.59 -2.01
CA LEU A 132 -7.53 2.95 -1.58
C LEU A 132 -7.29 3.02 -0.06
N ILE A 133 -8.17 2.43 0.75
CA ILE A 133 -8.04 2.43 2.21
C ILE A 133 -6.74 1.72 2.63
N PHE A 134 -6.49 0.51 2.13
CA PHE A 134 -5.29 -0.26 2.46
C PHE A 134 -4.01 0.44 2.01
N MET A 135 -4.04 1.06 0.82
CA MET A 135 -2.93 1.86 0.32
C MET A 135 -2.59 3.01 1.29
N TRP A 136 -3.57 3.82 1.69
CA TRP A 136 -3.35 4.94 2.62
C TRP A 136 -2.94 4.48 4.02
N ILE A 137 -3.54 3.42 4.57
CA ILE A 137 -3.12 2.83 5.85
C ILE A 137 -1.64 2.41 5.78
N THR A 138 -1.23 1.76 4.69
CA THR A 138 0.17 1.35 4.49
C THR A 138 1.10 2.55 4.48
N GLY A 139 0.74 3.64 3.80
CA GLY A 139 1.53 4.87 3.77
C GLY A 139 1.70 5.52 5.15
N VAL A 140 0.64 5.56 5.95
CA VAL A 140 0.71 6.08 7.33
C VAL A 140 1.60 5.21 8.21
N ILE A 141 1.48 3.89 8.12
CA ILE A 141 2.32 2.97 8.89
C ILE A 141 3.78 3.11 8.47
N LEU A 142 4.08 3.25 7.17
CA LEU A 142 5.43 3.51 6.66
C LEU A 142 6.02 4.84 7.15
N ALA A 143 5.18 5.84 7.42
CA ALA A 143 5.63 7.12 7.96
C ALA A 143 6.01 7.06 9.45
N SER A 144 5.37 6.17 10.21
CA SER A 144 5.51 6.11 11.67
C SER A 144 6.96 5.94 12.18
N PRO A 145 7.85 5.13 11.57
CA PRO A 145 9.23 4.99 12.05
C PRO A 145 10.07 6.24 11.80
N ILE A 146 9.74 7.03 10.77
CA ILE A 146 10.46 8.27 10.43
C ILE A 146 10.19 9.33 11.51
N PHE A 147 8.95 9.43 11.98
CA PHE A 147 8.58 10.36 13.07
C PHE A 147 9.09 9.93 14.45
N CYS A 148 9.40 8.64 14.65
CA CYS A 148 10.04 8.15 15.89
C CYS A 148 11.57 8.29 15.90
N LEU A 149 12.20 8.58 14.75
CA LEU A 149 13.66 8.75 14.61
C LEU A 149 14.10 10.24 14.64
N CYS A 150 13.15 11.18 14.61
CA CYS A 150 13.35 12.62 14.83
C CYS A 150 12.95 13.01 16.26
#